data_AF-A0A9P1IH43-F1
#
_entry.id   AF-A0A9P1IH43-F1
#
_cell.length_a   1.000
_cell.length_b   1.000
_cell.length_c   1.000
_cell.angle_alpha   90.00
_cell.angle_beta   90.00
_cell.angle_gamma   90.00
#
_symmetry.space_group_name_H-M   'P 1'
#
loop_
_entity.id
_entity.type
_entity.pdbx_description
1 polymer ?
#
loop_
_entity_poly.entity_id
_entity_poly.type
_entity_poly.pdbx_seq_one_letter_code
_entity_poly.pdbx_strand_id
1 'polypeptide(L)'
;MSAAEKSAEQDDIPLADDDDTVTIISGGKTPRAAQPLPREEPPEDPEEKARLITHVLELQNTLDDLSQRVDSVKEESLKLRSENIVLGQYIQNLMSSSSVFQNSQPPRPNSNNDDFDEYEY
;
A
#
# COMPACT_ATOMS: atom_id res chain seq x y z
N MET A 1 -1.68 63.90 -14.08
CA MET A 1 -1.17 64.51 -12.84
C MET A 1 -2.26 64.40 -11.77
N SER A 2 -1.85 64.10 -10.53
CA SER A 2 -2.63 63.91 -9.28
C SER A 2 -3.37 62.56 -9.15
N ALA A 3 -2.79 61.54 -8.48
CA ALA A 3 -2.63 61.31 -7.02
C ALA A 3 -3.93 60.72 -6.41
N ALA A 4 -4.06 59.40 -6.23
CA ALA A 4 -3.48 58.52 -5.21
C ALA A 4 -3.86 58.91 -3.77
N GLU A 5 -4.84 58.21 -3.20
CA GLU A 5 -4.92 57.71 -1.81
C GLU A 5 -6.38 57.30 -1.52
N LYS A 6 -6.65 55.99 -1.51
CA LYS A 6 -7.80 55.45 -0.80
C LYS A 6 -7.23 54.68 0.38
N SER A 7 -7.26 55.33 1.54
CA SER A 7 -6.77 54.85 2.82
C SER A 7 -7.35 53.48 3.13
N ALA A 8 -6.47 52.58 3.58
CA ALA A 8 -6.83 51.30 4.16
C ALA A 8 -7.70 51.55 5.40
N GLU A 9 -8.91 50.97 5.42
CA GLU A 9 -9.67 50.76 6.64
C GLU A 9 -8.88 49.80 7.53
N GLN A 10 -8.15 50.37 8.48
CA GLN A 10 -7.64 49.66 9.64
C GLN A 10 -8.83 49.42 10.57
N ASP A 11 -9.43 48.24 10.47
CA ASP A 11 -10.24 47.68 11.56
C ASP A 11 -9.29 47.41 12.72
N ASP A 12 -9.12 48.41 13.60
CA ASP A 12 -8.41 48.27 14.86
C ASP A 12 -9.14 47.25 15.73
N ILE A 13 -8.68 46.01 15.67
CA ILE A 13 -9.09 44.94 16.57
C ILE A 13 -8.62 45.36 17.97
N PRO A 14 -9.53 45.49 18.97
CA PRO A 14 -9.11 45.86 20.31
C PRO A 14 -8.18 44.78 20.87
N LEU A 15 -6.91 45.13 21.06
CA LEU A 15 -5.92 44.31 21.74
C LEU A 15 -6.37 44.14 23.20
N ALA A 16 -6.72 42.93 23.58
CA ALA A 16 -7.24 42.59 24.91
C ALA A 16 -6.16 42.55 26.01
N ASP A 17 -5.01 43.19 25.81
CA ASP A 17 -3.81 42.97 26.63
C ASP A 17 -3.23 44.19 27.34
N ASP A 18 -3.94 45.33 27.38
CA ASP A 18 -3.56 46.45 28.25
C ASP A 18 -4.68 46.75 29.28
N ASP A 19 -4.78 45.91 30.30
CA ASP A 19 -5.35 46.32 31.59
C ASP A 19 -4.56 45.71 32.76
N ASP A 20 -3.29 46.12 32.89
CA ASP A 20 -2.54 46.03 34.15
C ASP A 20 -2.95 47.17 35.11
N THR A 21 -4.26 47.39 35.31
CA THR A 21 -4.73 48.14 36.48
C THR A 21 -4.92 47.19 37.66
N VAL A 22 -3.90 47.14 38.51
CA VAL A 22 -3.94 46.50 39.83
C VAL A 22 -5.05 47.15 40.67
N THR A 23 -6.26 46.59 40.58
CA THR A 23 -7.35 46.86 41.54
C THR A 23 -7.40 45.70 42.52
N ILE A 24 -6.59 45.81 43.58
CA ILE A 24 -6.67 44.97 44.79
C ILE A 24 -7.98 45.30 45.50
N ILE A 25 -9.09 44.62 45.18
CA ILE A 25 -10.26 44.56 46.06
C ILE A 25 -10.92 43.17 45.97
N SER A 26 -10.61 42.35 46.98
CA SER A 26 -11.45 41.36 47.66
C SER A 26 -12.77 40.94 46.99
N GLY A 27 -12.86 39.68 46.55
CA GLY A 27 -14.16 39.02 46.29
C GLY A 27 -14.04 37.83 45.33
N GLY A 28 -14.20 36.61 45.85
CA GLY A 28 -13.95 35.35 45.17
C GLY A 28 -14.47 35.24 43.73
N LYS A 29 -13.55 34.99 42.80
CA LYS A 29 -13.88 34.41 41.49
C LYS A 29 -13.43 32.95 41.52
N THR A 30 -14.40 32.07 41.67
CA THR A 30 -14.23 30.65 41.39
C THR A 30 -13.65 30.48 39.98
N PRO A 31 -12.69 29.58 39.76
CA PRO A 31 -12.15 29.35 38.42
C PRO A 31 -13.30 28.88 37.51
N ARG A 32 -13.51 29.57 36.39
CA ARG A 32 -14.51 29.21 35.39
C ARG A 32 -14.20 27.80 34.90
N ALA A 33 -15.13 26.86 35.10
CA ALA A 33 -14.98 25.50 34.61
C ALA A 33 -14.74 25.52 33.09
N ALA A 34 -13.75 24.75 32.64
CA ALA A 34 -13.44 24.61 31.22
C ALA A 34 -14.69 24.10 30.49
N GLN A 35 -15.18 24.88 29.54
CA GLN A 35 -16.24 24.41 28.65
C GLN A 35 -15.63 23.31 27.77
N PRO A 36 -16.30 22.16 27.59
CA PRO A 36 -15.82 21.14 26.67
C PRO A 36 -15.77 21.74 25.26
N LEU A 37 -14.65 21.55 24.56
CA LEU A 37 -14.49 21.95 23.16
C LEU A 37 -15.63 21.33 22.33
N PRO A 38 -16.27 22.09 21.41
CA PRO A 38 -17.20 21.51 20.46
C PRO A 38 -16.45 20.45 19.64
N ARG A 39 -16.71 19.16 19.93
CA ARG A 39 -16.43 18.07 18.99
C ARG A 39 -17.65 17.98 18.09
N GLU A 40 -17.64 18.73 17.00
CA GLU A 40 -18.41 18.39 15.82
C GLU A 40 -17.40 18.07 14.72
N GLU A 41 -16.82 16.87 14.82
CA GLU A 41 -16.74 16.11 13.57
C GLU A 41 -18.19 15.72 13.25
N PRO A 42 -18.66 15.87 12.00
CA PRO A 42 -19.99 15.44 11.62
C PRO A 42 -20.17 13.97 12.04
N PRO A 43 -21.35 13.57 12.55
CA PRO A 43 -21.57 12.19 12.92
C PRO A 43 -21.37 11.33 11.68
N GLU A 44 -20.23 10.63 11.57
CA GLU A 44 -20.06 9.54 10.61
C GLU A 44 -21.27 8.63 10.79
N ASP A 45 -22.05 8.41 9.72
CA ASP A 45 -23.19 7.50 9.77
C ASP A 45 -22.66 6.10 10.15
N PRO A 46 -22.95 5.61 11.37
CA PRO A 46 -22.41 4.33 11.82
C PRO A 46 -22.90 3.18 10.92
N GLU A 47 -24.03 3.35 10.22
CA GLU A 47 -24.56 2.38 9.27
C GLU A 47 -23.73 2.33 7.98
N GLU A 48 -23.34 3.49 7.43
CA GLU A 48 -22.42 3.56 6.29
C GLU A 48 -21.08 2.93 6.64
N LYS A 49 -20.53 3.26 7.81
CA LYS A 49 -19.30 2.64 8.31
C LYS A 49 -19.41 1.12 8.44
N ALA A 50 -20.53 0.62 8.96
CA ALA A 50 -20.79 -0.82 9.05
C ALA A 50 -20.87 -1.49 7.67
N ARG A 51 -21.51 -0.84 6.68
CA ARG A 51 -21.58 -1.32 5.30
C ARG A 51 -20.19 -1.40 4.66
N LEU A 52 -19.36 -0.37 4.82
CA LEU A 52 -17.99 -0.36 4.31
C LEU A 52 -17.15 -1.47 4.94
N ILE A 53 -17.27 -1.66 6.26
CA ILE A 53 -16.55 -2.73 6.97
C ILE A 53 -16.92 -4.10 6.40
N THR A 54 -18.21 -4.37 6.22
CA THR A 54 -18.67 -5.65 5.63
C THR A 54 -18.07 -5.87 4.24
N HIS A 55 -18.09 -4.84 3.39
CA HIS A 55 -17.54 -4.97 2.04
C HIS A 55 -16.03 -5.23 2.05
N VAL A 56 -15.29 -4.54 2.92
CA VAL A 56 -13.85 -4.77 3.10
C VAL A 56 -13.58 -6.21 3.54
N LEU A 57 -14.36 -6.74 4.49
CA LEU A 57 -14.21 -8.12 4.96
C LEU A 57 -14.49 -9.15 3.86
N GLU A 58 -15.52 -8.93 3.05
CA GLU A 58 -15.82 -9.80 1.90
C GLU A 58 -14.70 -9.80 0.85
N LEU A 59 -14.15 -8.62 0.54
CA LEU A 59 -13.02 -8.48 -0.37
C LEU A 59 -11.76 -9.15 0.21
N GLN A 60 -11.50 -8.99 1.50
CA GLN A 60 -10.37 -9.65 2.17
C GLN A 60 -10.49 -11.17 2.10
N ASN A 61 -11.67 -11.73 2.37
CA ASN A 61 -11.91 -13.16 2.25
C ASN A 61 -11.68 -13.65 0.81
N THR A 62 -12.19 -12.92 -0.19
CA THR A 62 -12.02 -13.28 -1.60
C THR A 62 -10.54 -13.20 -2.03
N LEU A 63 -9.82 -12.20 -1.53
CA LEU A 63 -8.40 -12.03 -1.82
C LEU A 63 -7.56 -13.14 -1.18
N ASP A 64 -7.86 -13.52 0.07
CA ASP A 64 -7.19 -14.62 0.76
C ASP A 64 -7.39 -15.94 0.02
N ASP A 65 -8.63 -16.25 -0.38
CA ASP A 65 -8.96 -17.44 -1.19
C ASP A 65 -8.18 -17.46 -2.51
N LEU A 66 -8.06 -16.31 -3.20
CA LEU A 66 -7.31 -16.22 -4.43
C LEU A 66 -5.80 -16.38 -4.18
N SER A 67 -5.27 -15.80 -3.10
CA SER A 67 -3.86 -15.94 -2.71
C SER A 67 -3.49 -17.40 -2.48
N GLN A 68 -4.31 -18.13 -1.71
CA GLN A 68 -4.09 -19.56 -1.46
C GLN A 68 -4.13 -20.39 -2.75
N ARG A 69 -5.05 -20.07 -3.68
CA ARG A 69 -5.10 -20.75 -4.99
C ARG A 69 -3.85 -20.47 -5.82
N VAL A 70 -3.35 -19.24 -5.81
CA VAL A 70 -2.11 -18.88 -6.52
C VAL A 70 -0.93 -19.66 -5.94
N ASP A 71 -0.82 -19.75 -4.62
CA ASP A 71 0.24 -20.51 -3.96
C ASP A 71 0.18 -22.00 -4.32
N SER A 72 -1.02 -22.58 -4.33
CA SER A 72 -1.24 -23.97 -4.77
C SER A 72 -0.82 -24.20 -6.23
N VAL A 73 -1.15 -23.27 -7.14
CA VAL A 73 -0.76 -23.37 -8.56
C VAL A 73 0.75 -23.23 -8.72
N LYS A 74 1.40 -22.34 -7.96
CA LYS A 74 2.86 -22.21 -7.96
C LYS A 74 3.54 -23.49 -7.51
N GLU A 75 3.06 -24.11 -6.43
CA GLU A 75 3.59 -25.37 -5.93
C GLU A 75 3.46 -26.51 -6.97
N GLU A 76 2.28 -26.66 -7.58
CA GLU A 76 2.06 -27.66 -8.63
C GLU A 76 2.95 -27.40 -9.86
N SER A 77 3.08 -26.15 -10.27
CA SER A 77 3.95 -25.76 -11.39
C SER A 77 5.42 -26.11 -11.12
N LEU A 78 5.91 -25.84 -9.91
CA LEU A 78 7.28 -26.19 -9.49
C LEU A 78 7.49 -27.70 -9.51
N LYS A 79 6.53 -28.47 -9.00
CA LYS A 79 6.58 -29.93 -9.03
C LYS A 79 6.67 -30.45 -10.46
N LEU A 80 5.78 -30.00 -11.34
CA LEU A 80 5.77 -30.40 -12.77
C LEU A 80 7.08 -30.02 -13.47
N ARG A 81 7.63 -28.83 -13.20
CA ARG A 81 8.94 -28.42 -13.74
C ARG A 81 10.05 -29.36 -13.27
N SER A 82 10.08 -29.69 -11.98
CA SER A 82 11.09 -30.61 -11.43
C SER A 82 11.01 -32.01 -12.04
N GLU A 83 9.80 -32.54 -12.25
CA GLU A 83 9.58 -33.83 -12.89
C GLU A 83 10.00 -33.81 -14.35
N ASN A 84 9.64 -32.75 -15.09
CA ASN A 84 10.06 -32.58 -16.49
C ASN A 84 11.58 -32.49 -16.63
N ILE A 85 12.29 -31.86 -15.68
CA ILE A 85 13.76 -31.84 -15.68
C ILE A 85 14.32 -33.26 -15.57
N VAL A 86 13.81 -34.04 -14.60
CA VAL A 86 14.26 -35.42 -14.39
C VAL A 86 13.96 -36.30 -15.61
N LEU A 87 12.76 -36.20 -16.18
CA LEU A 87 12.36 -36.93 -17.39
C LEU A 87 13.22 -36.51 -18.60
N GLY A 88 13.48 -35.22 -18.77
CA GLY A 88 14.36 -34.69 -19.81
C GLY A 88 15.76 -35.27 -19.73
N GLN A 89 16.34 -35.30 -18.52
CA GLN A 89 17.65 -35.92 -18.29
C GLN A 89 17.64 -37.42 -18.60
N TYR A 90 16.57 -38.13 -18.22
CA TYR A 90 16.44 -39.55 -18.53
C TYR A 90 16.42 -39.80 -20.04
N ILE A 91 15.64 -39.02 -20.79
CA ILE A 91 15.60 -39.09 -22.26
C ILE A 91 16.97 -38.77 -22.84
N GLN A 92 17.65 -37.73 -22.35
CA GLN A 92 18.99 -37.37 -22.81
C GLN A 92 20.01 -38.49 -22.58
N ASN A 93 20.00 -39.10 -21.39
CA ASN A 93 20.87 -40.23 -21.07
C ASN A 93 20.62 -41.42 -22.01
N LEU A 94 19.35 -41.73 -22.29
CA LEU A 94 18.99 -42.77 -23.25
C LEU A 94 19.50 -42.44 -24.66
N MET A 95 19.27 -41.23 -25.15
CA MET A 95 19.75 -40.79 -26.47
C MET A 95 21.28 -40.85 -26.57
N SER A 96 22.00 -40.40 -25.54
CA SER A 96 23.47 -40.43 -25.51
C SER A 96 24.03 -41.86 -25.41
N SER A 97 23.35 -42.76 -24.69
CA SER A 97 23.77 -44.15 -24.53
C SER A 97 23.48 -45.01 -25.77
N SER A 98 22.59 -44.57 -26.65
CA SER A 98 22.24 -45.28 -27.88
C SER A 98 23.09 -44.81 -29.07
N SER A 99 23.83 -45.75 -29.66
CA SER A 99 24.68 -45.52 -30.84
C SER A 99 23.87 -45.05 -32.07
N VAL A 100 22.55 -45.25 -32.10
CA VAL A 100 21.67 -44.82 -33.20
C VAL A 100 21.56 -43.30 -33.28
N PHE A 101 21.66 -42.58 -32.16
CA PHE A 101 21.49 -41.13 -32.09
C PHE A 101 22.81 -40.35 -32.08
N GLN A 102 23.95 -41.03 -31.95
CA GLN A 102 25.28 -40.40 -32.01
C GLN A 102 25.68 -40.01 -33.43
N ASN A 103 25.26 -40.77 -34.45
CA ASN A 103 25.64 -40.53 -35.85
C ASN A 103 24.78 -39.49 -36.58
N SER A 104 23.76 -38.93 -35.92
CA SER A 104 22.78 -38.00 -36.53
C SER A 104 22.77 -36.59 -35.92
N GLN A 105 23.64 -36.29 -34.94
CA GLN A 105 23.76 -34.95 -34.37
C GLN A 105 24.73 -34.08 -35.20
N PRO A 106 24.28 -32.97 -35.83
CA PRO A 106 25.21 -31.96 -36.34
C PRO A 106 25.96 -31.29 -35.18
N PRO A 107 27.15 -30.70 -35.40
CA PRO A 107 27.92 -30.04 -34.35
C PRO A 107 27.07 -28.95 -33.70
N ARG A 108 26.88 -29.01 -32.38
CA ARG A 108 26.15 -27.96 -31.66
C ARG A 108 26.96 -26.65 -31.74
N PRO A 109 26.41 -25.55 -32.28
CA PRO A 109 27.04 -24.25 -32.10
C PRO A 109 27.00 -23.90 -30.61
N ASN A 110 28.12 -23.42 -30.07
CA ASN A 110 28.25 -22.96 -28.67
C ASN A 110 27.12 -21.97 -28.33
N SER A 111 26.13 -22.41 -27.54
CA SER A 111 25.17 -21.53 -26.89
C SER A 111 25.74 -21.15 -25.54
N ASN A 112 26.43 -20.01 -25.50
CA ASN A 112 26.85 -19.34 -24.26
C ASN A 112 25.73 -18.42 -23.72
N ASN A 113 24.45 -18.70 -23.98
CA ASN A 113 23.34 -17.81 -23.61
C ASN A 113 22.06 -18.58 -23.22
N ASP A 114 22.16 -19.61 -22.40
CA ASP A 114 20.98 -20.26 -21.77
C ASP A 114 20.89 -19.88 -20.28
N ASP A 115 21.05 -18.59 -19.99
CA ASP A 115 20.74 -17.99 -18.68
C ASP A 115 19.55 -17.05 -18.90
N PHE A 116 18.35 -17.60 -18.76
CA PHE A 116 17.08 -16.88 -18.87
C PHE A 116 16.33 -16.98 -17.54
N ASP A 117 16.99 -16.50 -16.49
CA ASP A 117 16.39 -16.17 -15.20
C ASP A 117 16.11 -14.67 -15.15
N GLU A 118 15.15 -14.17 -15.94
CA GLU A 118 14.59 -12.83 -15.68
C GLU A 118 13.23 -12.68 -16.33
N TYR A 119 12.18 -13.19 -15.70
CA TYR A 119 10.86 -12.56 -15.72
C TYR A 119 10.16 -12.83 -14.39
N GLU A 120 10.52 -12.03 -13.41
CA GLU A 120 9.71 -11.76 -12.25
C GLU A 120 8.92 -10.46 -12.55
N TYR A 121 7.63 -10.60 -12.85
CA TYR A 121 6.58 -9.58 -12.66
C TYR A 121 5.25 -10.29 -12.42
#